data_AF-A0A924G5Q1-F1
#
_entry.id   AF-A0A924G5Q1-F1
#
_cell.length_a   1.000
_cell.length_b   1.000
_cell.length_c   1.000
_cell.angle_alpha   90.00
_cell.angle_beta   90.00
_cell.angle_gamma   90.00
#
_symmetry.space_group_name_H-M   'P 1'
#
loop_
_entity.id
_entity.type
_entity.pdbx_description
1 polymer ?
#
loop_
_entity_poly.entity_id
_entity_poly.type
_entity_poly.pdbx_seq_one_letter_code
_entity_poly.pdbx_strand_id
1 'polypeptide(L)'
;MKKIIFILLALCSLQLVAHSQFNICKTYLFIQSNFAGTIAVDENGKEITSGVTSSVFVYIKAKNGEIPKFETAIINGVNYNVSMLPCTDGKAIVGKTDEDGKPIILKASNGCKLWKL
;
A
#
# COMPACT_ATOMS: atom_id res chain seq x y z
N MET A 1 -49.84 -3.15 15.84
CA MET A 1 -48.65 -4.03 16.04
C MET A 1 -48.10 -4.62 14.74
N LYS A 2 -48.90 -5.20 13.83
CA LYS A 2 -48.42 -5.74 12.53
C LYS A 2 -47.64 -4.75 11.65
N LYS A 3 -48.00 -3.46 11.63
CA LYS A 3 -47.31 -2.43 10.82
C LYS A 3 -45.91 -2.08 11.34
N ILE A 4 -45.68 -2.17 12.65
CA ILE A 4 -44.38 -1.87 13.28
C ILE A 4 -43.37 -2.98 12.98
N ILE A 5 -43.82 -4.25 12.95
CA ILE A 5 -42.99 -5.40 12.59
C ILE A 5 -42.52 -5.30 11.12
N PHE A 6 -43.39 -4.85 10.20
CA PHE A 6 -43.01 -4.66 8.80
C PHE A 6 -41.95 -3.56 8.61
N ILE A 7 -42.03 -2.48 9.38
CA ILE A 7 -41.05 -1.39 9.36
C ILE A 7 -39.70 -1.85 9.94
N LEU A 8 -39.72 -2.63 11.01
CA LEU A 8 -38.50 -3.18 11.62
C LEU A 8 -37.79 -4.17 10.68
N LEU A 9 -38.57 -4.99 9.96
CA LEU A 9 -38.03 -5.97 9.01
C LEU A 9 -37.43 -5.30 7.77
N ALA A 10 -38.03 -4.18 7.32
CA ALA A 10 -37.49 -3.38 6.22
C ALA A 10 -36.22 -2.61 6.61
N LEU A 11 -36.11 -2.14 7.86
CA LEU A 11 -34.89 -1.47 8.34
C LEU A 11 -33.70 -2.44 8.46
N CYS A 12 -33.96 -3.71 8.74
CA CYS A 12 -32.89 -4.70 8.92
C CYS A 12 -32.27 -5.17 7.60
N SER A 13 -32.99 -5.10 6.47
CA SER A 13 -32.48 -5.50 5.15
C SER A 13 -31.56 -4.45 4.49
N LEU A 14 -31.64 -3.18 4.92
CA LEU A 14 -30.80 -2.09 4.40
C LEU A 14 -29.34 -2.14 4.90
N GLN A 15 -29.03 -2.95 5.91
CA GLN A 15 -27.68 -3.02 6.49
C GLN A 15 -26.73 -3.96 5.74
N LEU A 16 -27.21 -4.77 4.80
CA LEU A 16 -26.41 -5.76 4.06
C LEU A 16 -25.59 -5.19 2.88
N VAL A 17 -25.77 -3.92 2.52
CA VAL A 17 -25.14 -3.32 1.32
C VAL A 17 -23.84 -2.55 1.64
N ALA A 18 -23.44 -2.45 2.91
CA ALA A 18 -22.30 -1.62 3.33
C ALA A 18 -20.95 -2.37 3.45
N HIS A 19 -20.82 -3.58 2.90
CA HIS A 19 -19.53 -4.27 2.90
C HIS A 19 -18.62 -3.72 1.80
N SER A 20 -17.64 -2.93 2.23
CA SER A 20 -16.52 -2.36 1.47
C SER A 20 -16.09 -3.21 0.26
N GLN A 21 -16.27 -2.65 -0.93
CA GLN A 21 -16.09 -3.24 -2.26
C GLN A 21 -14.64 -3.14 -2.76
N PHE A 22 -13.66 -3.45 -1.90
CA PHE A 22 -12.28 -3.57 -2.36
C PHE A 22 -11.84 -4.97 -2.02
N ASN A 23 -11.79 -5.83 -3.03
CA ASN A 23 -11.42 -7.23 -2.97
C ASN A 23 -9.93 -7.45 -2.55
N ILE A 24 -9.41 -6.64 -1.63
CA ILE A 24 -8.03 -6.65 -1.15
C ILE A 24 -7.79 -7.94 -0.37
N CYS A 25 -6.91 -8.78 -0.92
CA CYS A 25 -6.44 -10.02 -0.30
C CYS A 25 -5.43 -9.73 0.82
N LYS A 26 -4.48 -8.81 0.56
CA LYS A 26 -3.36 -8.51 1.46
C LYS A 26 -2.65 -7.22 1.04
N THR A 27 -2.10 -6.49 2.00
CA THR A 27 -1.22 -5.34 1.79
C THR A 27 0.17 -5.58 2.38
N TYR A 28 1.17 -4.93 1.79
CA TYR A 28 2.55 -4.95 2.24
C TYR A 28 3.13 -3.54 2.16
N LEU A 29 3.98 -3.20 3.12
CA LEU A 29 4.70 -1.92 3.18
C LEU A 29 6.19 -2.22 3.22
N PHE A 30 6.96 -1.56 2.36
CA PHE A 30 8.42 -1.58 2.38
C PHE A 30 8.94 -0.16 2.44
N ILE A 31 9.99 0.03 3.22
CA ILE A 31 10.71 1.30 3.33
C ILE A 31 12.14 1.03 2.88
N GLN A 32 12.59 1.76 1.88
CA GLN A 32 13.98 1.73 1.43
C GLN A 32 14.67 3.00 1.90
N SER A 33 15.66 2.86 2.76
CA SER A 33 16.53 3.97 3.18
C SER A 33 17.83 3.94 2.39
N ASN A 34 18.17 5.04 1.75
CA ASN A 34 19.44 5.25 1.06
C ASN A 34 20.26 6.24 1.89
N PHE A 35 21.40 5.77 2.38
CA PHE A 35 22.37 6.58 3.10
C PHE A 35 23.34 7.19 2.10
N ALA A 36 23.51 8.51 2.15
CA ALA A 36 24.56 9.20 1.42
C ALA A 36 25.91 8.77 2.02
N GLY A 37 26.79 8.19 1.21
CA GLY A 37 28.10 7.74 1.68
C GLY A 37 28.95 8.89 2.24
N THR A 38 28.86 10.07 1.64
CA THR A 38 29.52 11.30 2.09
C THR A 38 28.47 12.39 2.29
N ILE A 39 28.40 12.97 3.49
CA ILE A 39 27.48 14.06 3.83
C ILE A 39 28.25 15.39 3.73
N ALA A 40 27.75 16.33 2.94
CA ALA A 40 28.32 17.67 2.86
C ALA A 40 27.98 18.44 4.15
N VAL A 41 28.99 19.04 4.77
CA VAL A 41 28.84 19.85 5.99
C VAL A 41 29.23 21.30 5.72
N ASP A 42 28.61 22.24 6.42
CA ASP A 42 28.96 23.65 6.38
C ASP A 42 30.24 23.94 7.20
N GLU A 43 30.65 25.21 7.23
CA GLU A 43 31.82 25.68 7.97
C GLU A 43 31.75 25.45 9.49
N ASN A 44 30.56 25.19 10.04
CA ASN A 44 30.31 24.90 11.45
C ASN A 44 30.13 23.39 11.71
N GLY A 45 30.32 22.55 10.69
CA GLY A 45 30.14 21.10 10.77
C GLY A 45 28.68 20.64 10.73
N LYS A 46 27.74 21.51 10.36
CA LYS A 46 26.32 21.14 10.22
C LYS A 46 26.04 20.59 8.83
N GLU A 47 25.27 19.51 8.77
CA GLU A 47 24.87 18.87 7.50
C GLU A 47 24.09 19.85 6.61
N ILE A 48 24.55 20.01 5.36
CA ILE A 48 23.92 20.86 4.34
C ILE A 48 22.73 20.14 3.70
N THR A 49 22.80 18.81 3.60
CA THR A 49 21.75 17.94 3.05
C THR A 49 21.51 16.78 4.01
N SER A 50 20.24 16.38 4.19
CA SER A 50 19.92 15.19 4.97
C SER A 50 20.64 13.97 4.38
N GLY A 51 21.54 13.38 5.15
CA GLY A 51 22.35 12.24 4.72
C GLY A 51 21.55 10.96 4.46
N VAL A 52 20.23 10.95 4.66
CA VAL A 52 19.37 9.79 4.43
C VAL A 52 18.13 10.20 3.63
N THR A 53 17.87 9.48 2.54
CA THR A 53 16.61 9.57 1.79
C THR A 53 15.83 8.27 1.95
N SER A 54 14.52 8.36 2.14
CA SER A 54 13.66 7.19 2.30
C SER A 54 12.56 7.15 1.24
N SER A 55 12.39 5.99 0.62
CA SER A 55 11.30 5.69 -0.30
C SER A 55 10.33 4.72 0.36
N VAL A 56 9.03 4.98 0.22
CA VAL A 56 7.95 4.11 0.73
C VAL A 56 7.28 3.43 -0.46
N PHE A 57 7.14 2.10 -0.39
CA PHE A 57 6.47 1.30 -1.42
C PHE A 57 5.36 0.48 -0.79
N VAL A 58 4.15 0.60 -1.34
CA VAL A 58 2.99 -0.18 -0.89
C VAL A 58 2.58 -1.17 -1.97
N TYR A 59 2.48 -2.44 -1.61
CA TYR A 59 2.02 -3.47 -2.53
C TYR A 59 0.67 -4.04 -2.07
N ILE A 60 -0.26 -4.16 -3.00
CA ILE A 60 -1.64 -4.55 -2.73
C ILE A 60 -2.00 -5.74 -3.60
N LYS A 61 -2.43 -6.83 -2.97
CA LYS A 61 -3.06 -7.97 -3.65
C LYS A 61 -4.56 -7.76 -3.68
N ALA A 62 -5.18 -7.81 -4.85
CA ALA A 62 -6.64 -7.66 -4.99
C ALA A 62 -7.22 -8.76 -5.88
N LYS A 63 -8.37 -9.36 -5.50
CA LYS A 63 -9.06 -10.39 -6.28
C LYS A 63 -9.75 -9.81 -7.50
N ASN A 64 -10.14 -10.71 -8.40
CA ASN A 64 -11.02 -10.44 -9.54
C ASN A 64 -10.43 -9.43 -10.55
N GLY A 65 -9.13 -9.15 -10.44
CA GLY A 65 -8.46 -8.19 -11.31
C GLY A 65 -8.91 -6.74 -11.13
N GLU A 66 -9.67 -6.44 -10.08
CA GLU A 66 -10.05 -5.07 -9.73
C GLU A 66 -8.82 -4.25 -9.41
N ILE A 67 -8.82 -3.01 -9.89
CA ILE A 67 -7.79 -2.02 -9.59
C ILE A 67 -8.19 -1.35 -8.28
N PRO A 68 -7.42 -1.48 -7.19
CA PRO A 68 -7.64 -0.70 -6.00
C PRO A 68 -7.60 0.79 -6.35
N LYS A 69 -8.50 1.60 -5.78
CA LYS A 69 -8.54 3.05 -6.05
C LYS A 69 -8.05 3.79 -4.82
N PHE A 70 -6.82 4.28 -4.90
CA PHE A 70 -6.23 5.19 -3.91
C PHE A 70 -5.82 6.45 -4.65
N GLU A 71 -6.32 7.60 -4.20
CA GLU A 71 -6.01 8.91 -4.77
C GLU A 71 -5.09 9.72 -3.86
N THR A 72 -5.08 9.40 -2.57
CA THR A 72 -4.28 10.13 -1.57
C THR A 72 -3.65 9.16 -0.59
N ALA A 73 -2.38 9.40 -0.26
CA ALA A 73 -1.68 8.79 0.86
C ALA A 73 -1.21 9.88 1.83
N ILE A 74 -1.27 9.60 3.13
CA ILE A 74 -0.79 10.52 4.16
C ILE A 74 0.46 9.91 4.79
N ILE A 75 1.61 10.58 4.65
CA ILE A 75 2.88 10.16 5.23
C ILE A 75 3.38 11.29 6.11
N ASN A 76 3.56 11.03 7.41
CA ASN A 76 4.00 12.03 8.39
C ASN A 76 3.18 13.34 8.38
N GLY A 77 1.86 13.24 8.20
CA GLY A 77 0.95 14.39 8.15
C GLY A 77 0.94 15.15 6.82
N VAL A 78 1.74 14.73 5.83
CA VAL A 78 1.77 15.32 4.49
C VAL A 78 0.93 14.47 3.53
N ASN A 79 0.10 15.13 2.73
CA ASN A 79 -0.73 14.49 1.71
C ASN A 79 0.04 14.35 0.40
N TYR A 80 0.02 13.14 -0.17
CA TYR A 80 0.61 12.82 -1.45
C TYR A 80 -0.48 12.33 -2.40
N ASN A 81 -0.48 12.81 -3.64
CA ASN A 81 -1.27 12.21 -4.70
C ASN A 81 -0.57 10.92 -5.15
N VAL A 82 -1.33 9.85 -5.27
CA VAL A 82 -0.80 8.50 -5.52
C VAL A 82 -1.54 7.85 -6.67
N SER A 83 -0.88 6.92 -7.33
CA SER A 83 -1.45 6.18 -8.46
C SER A 83 -1.09 4.70 -8.34
N MET A 84 -2.07 3.84 -8.57
CA MET A 84 -1.87 2.40 -8.54
C MET A 84 -1.31 1.91 -9.88
N LEU A 85 -0.13 1.30 -9.83
CA LEU A 85 0.53 0.71 -10.98
C LEU A 85 0.44 -0.82 -10.90
N PRO A 86 0.07 -1.53 -11.98
CA PRO A 86 0.13 -2.99 -11.99
C PRO A 86 1.59 -3.46 -11.90
N CYS A 87 1.86 -4.50 -11.11
CA CYS A 87 3.17 -5.14 -11.15
C CYS A 87 3.28 -6.05 -12.38
N THR A 88 4.27 -5.80 -13.24
CA THR A 88 4.58 -6.61 -14.42
C THR A 88 4.77 -8.08 -14.03
N ASP A 89 4.21 -9.00 -14.82
CA ASP A 89 4.25 -10.46 -14.58
C ASP A 89 3.67 -10.93 -13.24
N GLY A 90 2.90 -10.07 -12.54
CA GLY A 90 2.29 -10.39 -11.25
C GLY A 90 3.31 -10.59 -10.13
N LYS A 91 4.52 -10.06 -10.27
CA LYS A 91 5.60 -10.19 -9.28
C LYS A 91 6.27 -8.84 -9.02
N ALA A 92 6.84 -8.69 -7.83
CA ALA A 92 7.67 -7.55 -7.48
C ALA A 92 8.89 -8.00 -6.68
N ILE A 93 10.06 -7.52 -7.04
CA ILE A 93 11.28 -7.67 -6.24
C ILE A 93 11.27 -6.53 -5.22
N VAL A 94 11.28 -6.86 -3.94
CA VAL A 94 11.13 -5.87 -2.84
C VAL A 94 12.39 -5.70 -1.99
N GLY A 95 13.42 -6.50 -2.27
CA GLY A 95 14.69 -6.45 -1.56
C GLY A 95 15.52 -7.68 -1.84
N LYS A 96 16.58 -7.86 -1.05
CA LYS A 96 17.43 -9.04 -1.04
C LYS A 96 17.65 -9.49 0.40
N THR A 97 17.93 -10.77 0.60
CA THR A 97 18.38 -11.32 1.87
C THR A 97 19.84 -10.94 2.13
N ASP A 98 20.18 -10.68 3.40
CA ASP A 98 21.53 -10.25 3.76
C ASP A 98 22.58 -11.38 3.64
N GLU A 99 22.18 -12.63 3.90
CA GLU A 99 23.10 -13.77 3.93
C GLU A 99 23.61 -14.18 2.54
N ASP A 100 22.72 -14.23 1.54
CA ASP A 100 23.03 -14.81 0.23
C ASP A 100 22.62 -13.92 -0.95
N GLY A 101 22.15 -12.69 -0.67
CA GLY A 101 21.78 -11.71 -1.69
C GLY A 101 20.60 -12.14 -2.56
N LYS A 102 19.86 -13.18 -2.19
CA LYS A 102 18.73 -13.69 -2.97
C LYS A 102 17.60 -12.67 -2.97
N PRO A 103 16.94 -12.45 -4.13
CA PRO A 103 15.85 -11.50 -4.21
C PRO A 103 14.64 -11.97 -3.40
N ILE A 104 14.10 -11.07 -2.59
CA ILE A 104 12.80 -11.25 -1.95
C ILE A 104 11.75 -10.88 -2.99
N ILE A 105 10.94 -11.85 -3.39
CA ILE A 105 9.95 -11.69 -4.45
C ILE A 105 8.54 -11.81 -3.88
N LEU A 106 7.77 -10.73 -3.97
CA LEU A 106 6.33 -10.79 -3.83
C LEU A 106 5.72 -11.35 -5.10
N LYS A 107 4.84 -12.34 -4.95
CA LYS A 107 4.06 -12.91 -6.05
C LYS A 107 2.58 -12.74 -5.77
N ALA A 108 1.82 -12.49 -6.82
CA ALA A 108 0.37 -12.61 -6.80
C ALA A 108 -0.03 -14.03 -6.32
N SER A 109 -1.11 -14.08 -5.54
CA SER A 109 -1.73 -15.34 -5.13
C SER A 109 -2.77 -15.75 -6.18
N ASN A 110 -3.14 -17.04 -6.27
CA ASN A 110 -4.14 -17.51 -7.23
C ASN A 110 -5.44 -16.68 -7.14
N GLY A 111 -5.86 -16.12 -8.27
CA GLY A 111 -7.06 -15.27 -8.36
C GLY A 111 -6.89 -13.81 -7.88
N CYS A 112 -5.71 -13.42 -7.36
CA CYS A 112 -5.38 -12.03 -7.05
C CYS A 112 -4.41 -11.45 -8.11
N LYS A 113 -4.49 -10.14 -8.37
CA LYS A 113 -3.45 -9.36 -9.06
C LYS A 113 -2.64 -8.57 -8.04
N LEU A 114 -1.40 -8.24 -8.39
CA LEU A 114 -0.49 -7.44 -7.56
C LEU A 114 -0.39 -6.03 -8.13
N TRP A 115 -0.57 -5.05 -7.27
CA TRP A 115 -0.50 -3.62 -7.57
C TRP A 115 0.53 -2.96 -6.67
N LYS A 116 1.14 -1.88 -7.16
CA LYS A 116 2.12 -1.05 -6.45
C LYS A 116 1.64 0.39 -6.37
N LEU A 117 1.93 1.01 -5.24
CA LEU A 117 1.88 2.44 -4.98
C LEU A 117 3.26 2.91 -4.52
#